data_AF-A0A453J103-F1
#
_entry.id   AF-A0A453J103-F1
#
_cell.length_a   1.000
_cell.length_b   1.000
_cell.length_c   1.000
_cell.angle_alpha   90.00
_cell.angle_beta   90.00
_cell.angle_gamma   90.00
#
_symmetry.space_group_name_H-M   'P 1'
#
loop_
_entity.id
_entity.type
_entity.pdbx_description
1 polymer ?
#
loop_
_entity_poly.entity_id
_entity_poly.type
_entity_poly.pdbx_seq_one_letter_code
_entity_poly.pdbx_strand_id
1 'polypeptide(L)'
;MFLCGLTAALCGAKLSEGVFVGTFLSMSSTAVVSKFLVEKGSTNALHGQVTIGTLILQDCAVGLLFALIPVLGGSSGIFGGMMSMGRLLLVLSIFITVAYMMTWSFIPRFLKLMIQLSSQTNELYQLAAVAFCLLLAWCSDYLGLSLELGSFLAGVMISTTDFAHHTLEQVEAIRNLFAALFLASIGMLIHFKFLWNHVDILLAAVILVIIVKSIVITAVIKSFGYSIRTAFIVGLSLAQIGEFAFVLLSRASHHHLIGGKMYLLLLGTTALSLVTTPLIFKLIPVVTQLGILMRWFPSESGVQNEEKATMLDVYNRTL
;
A
#
# COMPACT_ATOMS: atom_id res chain seq x y z
N MET A 1 -9.80 7.69 -3.41
CA MET A 1 -9.91 9.03 -2.77
C MET A 1 -11.07 9.86 -3.34
N PHE A 2 -10.97 10.41 -4.56
CA PHE A 2 -11.98 11.35 -5.10
C PHE A 2 -13.39 10.78 -5.20
N LEU A 3 -13.54 9.53 -5.66
CA LEU A 3 -14.84 8.86 -5.74
C LEU A 3 -15.54 8.81 -4.37
N CYS A 4 -14.85 8.35 -3.33
CA CYS A 4 -15.42 8.26 -1.99
C CYS A 4 -15.65 9.63 -1.33
N GLY A 5 -14.78 10.61 -1.61
CA GLY A 5 -14.99 12.00 -1.17
C GLY A 5 -16.24 12.61 -1.79
N LEU A 6 -16.45 12.38 -3.09
CA LEU A 6 -17.64 12.84 -3.81
C LEU A 6 -18.90 12.15 -3.29
N THR A 7 -18.88 10.82 -3.10
CA THR A 7 -20.03 10.10 -2.53
C THR A 7 -20.33 10.56 -1.11
N ALA A 8 -19.30 10.82 -0.29
CA ALA A 8 -19.50 11.34 1.06
C ALA A 8 -20.17 12.72 1.04
N ALA A 9 -19.72 13.62 0.16
CA ALA A 9 -20.34 14.93 -0.01
C ALA A 9 -21.80 14.83 -0.46
N LEU A 10 -22.12 13.91 -1.37
CA LEU A 10 -23.49 13.68 -1.85
C LEU A 10 -24.39 13.04 -0.78
N CYS A 11 -23.85 12.19 0.09
CA CYS A 11 -24.57 11.54 1.18
C CYS A 11 -24.64 12.36 2.48
N GLY A 12 -24.09 13.59 2.49
CA GLY A 12 -24.07 14.46 3.67
C GLY A 12 -23.07 14.07 4.76
N ALA A 13 -22.11 13.18 4.45
CA ALA A 13 -21.03 12.82 5.36
C ALA A 13 -19.86 13.84 5.29
N LYS A 14 -18.98 13.83 6.29
CA LYS A 14 -17.81 14.72 6.31
C LYS A 14 -16.88 14.40 5.15
N LEU A 15 -16.47 15.43 4.39
CA LEU A 15 -15.55 15.25 3.25
C LEU A 15 -14.22 14.60 3.67
N SER A 16 -13.68 14.96 4.84
CA SER A 16 -12.43 14.40 5.37
C SER A 16 -12.53 12.89 5.63
N GLU A 17 -13.67 12.44 6.14
CA GLU A 17 -13.96 11.02 6.36
C GLU A 17 -14.07 10.27 5.03
N GLY A 18 -14.79 10.82 4.03
CA GLY A 18 -14.89 10.21 2.70
C GLY A 18 -13.57 10.12 1.95
N VAL A 19 -12.74 11.17 2.05
CA VAL A 19 -11.39 11.21 1.49
C VAL A 19 -10.52 10.14 2.16
N PHE A 20 -10.54 10.05 3.49
CA PHE A 20 -9.80 9.04 4.22
C PHE A 20 -10.23 7.62 3.82
N VAL A 21 -11.53 7.33 3.87
CA VAL A 21 -12.07 6.00 3.52
C VAL A 21 -11.69 5.63 2.09
N GLY A 22 -11.79 6.57 1.16
CA GLY A 22 -11.41 6.32 -0.23
C GLY A 22 -9.92 6.11 -0.45
N THR A 23 -9.05 6.61 0.42
CA THR A 23 -7.61 6.35 0.34
C THR A 23 -7.29 5.04 1.04
N PHE A 24 -7.87 4.80 2.21
CA PHE A 24 -7.80 3.54 2.95
C PHE A 24 -8.18 2.34 2.08
N LEU A 25 -9.34 2.38 1.41
CA LEU A 25 -9.81 1.30 0.53
C LEU A 25 -8.95 1.13 -0.72
N SER A 26 -8.21 2.16 -1.12
CA SER A 26 -7.33 2.12 -2.30
C SER A 26 -6.04 1.34 -2.05
N MET A 27 -5.62 1.17 -0.80
CA MET A 27 -4.37 0.48 -0.46
C MET A 27 -4.51 -1.02 -0.71
N SER A 28 -3.54 -1.61 -1.39
CA SER A 28 -3.53 -3.05 -1.73
C SER A 28 -2.45 -3.78 -0.94
N SER A 29 -2.56 -5.11 -0.81
CA SER A 29 -1.57 -5.90 -0.08
C SER A 29 -0.36 -6.23 -0.96
N THR A 30 0.80 -5.64 -0.67
CA THR A 30 2.04 -5.92 -1.43
C THR A 30 2.57 -7.32 -1.14
N ALA A 31 2.58 -7.75 0.13
CA ALA A 31 3.12 -9.05 0.53
C ALA A 31 2.37 -10.21 -0.10
N VAL A 32 1.03 -10.14 -0.14
CA VAL A 32 0.21 -11.22 -0.69
C VAL A 32 0.32 -11.28 -2.22
N VAL A 33 0.23 -10.13 -2.90
CA VAL A 33 0.25 -10.08 -4.38
C VAL A 33 1.61 -10.49 -4.93
N SER A 34 2.69 -9.96 -4.36
CA SER A 34 4.05 -10.28 -4.80
C SER A 34 4.34 -11.77 -4.67
N LYS A 35 3.95 -12.39 -3.55
CA LYS A 35 4.08 -13.84 -3.36
C LYS A 35 3.32 -14.63 -4.43
N PHE A 36 2.08 -14.25 -4.75
CA PHE A 36 1.31 -14.91 -5.80
C PHE A 36 1.91 -14.75 -7.20
N LEU A 37 2.48 -13.58 -7.52
CA LEU A 37 3.15 -13.35 -8.81
C LEU A 37 4.43 -14.20 -8.94
N VAL A 38 5.20 -14.31 -7.85
CA VAL A 38 6.40 -15.15 -7.79
C VAL A 38 6.05 -16.63 -7.91
N GLU A 39 5.06 -17.12 -7.16
CA GLU A 39 4.60 -18.52 -7.24
C GLU A 39 4.10 -18.92 -8.62
N LYS A 40 3.50 -17.98 -9.37
CA LYS A 40 3.06 -18.21 -10.76
C LYS A 40 4.15 -17.98 -11.81
N GLY A 41 5.32 -17.47 -11.44
CA GLY A 41 6.36 -17.09 -12.40
C GLY A 41 5.97 -15.90 -13.29
N SER A 42 4.97 -15.11 -12.90
CA SER A 42 4.40 -14.00 -13.69
C SER A 42 5.07 -12.65 -13.42
N THR A 43 6.11 -12.58 -12.59
CA THR A 43 6.79 -11.33 -12.21
C THR A 43 7.32 -10.54 -13.42
N ASN A 44 7.86 -11.24 -14.42
CA ASN A 44 8.40 -10.62 -15.63
C ASN A 44 7.34 -10.37 -16.72
N ALA A 45 6.12 -10.88 -16.54
CA ALA A 45 5.04 -10.60 -17.48
C ALA A 45 4.59 -9.14 -17.33
N LEU A 46 4.07 -8.57 -18.41
CA LEU A 46 3.66 -7.17 -18.44
C LEU A 46 2.62 -6.82 -17.35
N HIS A 47 1.65 -7.70 -17.10
CA HIS A 47 0.68 -7.53 -16.01
C HIS A 47 1.33 -7.60 -14.61
N GLY A 48 2.37 -8.43 -14.44
CA GLY A 48 3.12 -8.55 -13.20
C GLY A 48 3.93 -7.29 -12.91
N GLN A 49 4.65 -6.76 -13.91
CA GLN A 49 5.43 -5.53 -13.78
C GLN A 49 4.55 -4.32 -13.45
N VAL A 50 3.41 -4.17 -14.13
CA VAL A 50 2.44 -3.09 -13.84
C VAL A 50 1.88 -3.22 -12.43
N THR A 51 1.55 -4.45 -12.01
CA THR A 51 1.04 -4.71 -10.66
C THR A 51 2.07 -4.36 -9.59
N ILE A 52 3.31 -4.84 -9.72
CA ILE A 52 4.40 -4.57 -8.77
C ILE A 52 4.74 -3.08 -8.73
N GLY A 53 4.84 -2.43 -9.90
CA GLY A 53 5.09 -0.99 -9.97
C GLY A 53 3.99 -0.19 -9.27
N THR A 54 2.73 -0.58 -9.44
CA THR A 54 1.60 0.05 -8.74
C THR A 54 1.67 -0.16 -7.23
N LEU A 55 2.06 -1.36 -6.77
CA LEU A 55 2.23 -1.66 -5.34
C LEU A 55 3.33 -0.82 -4.72
N ILE A 56 4.48 -0.69 -5.38
CA ILE A 56 5.60 0.14 -4.90
C ILE A 56 5.15 1.60 -4.75
N LEU A 57 4.43 2.14 -5.74
CA LEU A 57 3.89 3.50 -5.66
C LEU A 57 2.88 3.65 -4.51
N GLN A 58 2.03 2.64 -4.27
CA GLN A 58 1.10 2.64 -3.14
C GLN A 58 1.83 2.65 -1.80
N ASP A 59 2.83 1.79 -1.62
CA ASP A 59 3.61 1.70 -0.38
C ASP A 59 4.36 3.02 -0.10
N CYS A 60 4.92 3.68 -1.13
CA CYS A 60 5.47 5.02 -0.99
C CYS A 60 4.41 6.07 -0.60
N ALA A 61 3.20 5.98 -1.16
CA ALA A 61 2.11 6.90 -0.86
C ALA A 61 1.54 6.72 0.57
N VAL A 62 1.65 5.52 1.16
CA VAL A 62 1.21 5.24 2.54
C VAL A 62 1.92 6.15 3.54
N GLY A 63 3.25 6.33 3.40
CA GLY A 63 4.01 7.24 4.26
C GLY A 63 3.48 8.67 4.21
N LEU A 64 3.25 9.20 3.00
CA LEU A 64 2.66 10.53 2.80
C LEU A 64 1.25 10.62 3.41
N LEU A 65 0.46 9.56 3.31
CA LEU A 65 -0.88 9.52 3.87
C LEU A 65 -0.86 9.64 5.40
N PHE A 66 0.07 8.96 6.07
CA PHE A 66 0.21 9.09 7.53
C PHE A 66 0.48 10.52 7.97
N ALA A 67 1.31 11.26 7.23
CA ALA A 67 1.58 12.67 7.49
C ALA A 67 0.32 13.54 7.34
N LEU A 68 -0.60 13.17 6.45
CA LEU A 68 -1.81 13.95 6.17
C LEU A 68 -2.99 13.66 7.12
N ILE A 69 -2.99 12.54 7.84
CA ILE A 69 -4.08 12.17 8.77
C ILE A 69 -4.36 13.24 9.84
N PRO A 70 -3.37 13.81 10.55
CA PRO A 70 -3.61 14.85 11.56
C PRO A 70 -4.31 16.08 10.98
N VAL A 71 -4.00 16.45 9.72
CA VAL A 71 -4.64 17.58 9.04
C VAL A 71 -6.11 17.27 8.74
N LEU A 72 -6.41 16.05 8.28
CA LEU A 72 -7.78 15.63 8.00
C LEU A 72 -8.65 15.57 9.27
N GLY A 73 -8.05 15.29 10.44
CA GLY A 73 -8.73 15.24 11.74
C GLY A 73 -8.89 16.60 12.43
N GLY A 74 -8.09 17.60 12.08
CA GLY A 74 -8.08 18.91 12.76
C GLY A 74 -9.31 19.78 12.44
N SER A 75 -10.17 20.04 13.43
CA SER A 75 -11.35 20.92 13.31
C SER A 75 -11.00 22.41 13.47
N SER A 76 -10.15 22.94 12.60
CA SER A 76 -9.94 24.39 12.52
C SER A 76 -10.53 24.88 11.21
N GLY A 77 -11.35 25.94 11.24
CA GLY A 77 -12.01 26.51 10.05
C GLY A 77 -11.03 26.76 8.89
N ILE A 78 -11.53 26.98 7.68
CA ILE A 78 -10.76 26.99 6.42
C ILE A 78 -9.40 27.70 6.54
N PHE A 79 -9.35 28.86 7.20
CA PHE A 79 -8.13 29.64 7.39
C PHE A 79 -7.12 29.00 8.37
N GLY A 80 -7.60 28.45 9.48
CA GLY A 80 -6.77 27.71 10.45
C GLY A 80 -6.31 26.36 9.91
N GLY A 81 -7.17 25.67 9.15
CA GLY A 81 -6.83 24.43 8.47
C GLY A 81 -5.77 24.62 7.38
N MET A 82 -5.85 25.72 6.62
CA MET A 82 -4.83 26.04 5.61
C MET A 82 -3.48 26.37 6.24
N MET A 83 -3.46 27.09 7.37
CA MET A 83 -2.23 27.40 8.10
C MET A 83 -1.63 26.17 8.78
N SER A 84 -2.46 25.29 9.35
CA SER A 84 -1.98 24.03 9.96
C SER A 84 -1.45 23.06 8.89
N MET A 85 -2.13 22.94 7.75
CA MET A 85 -1.67 22.17 6.59
C MET A 85 -0.34 22.72 6.07
N GLY A 86 -0.23 24.04 5.90
CA GLY A 86 1.01 24.68 5.45
C GLY A 86 2.18 24.41 6.39
N ARG A 87 1.96 24.52 7.71
CA ARG A 87 2.98 24.17 8.71
C ARG A 87 3.38 22.70 8.63
N LEU A 88 2.42 21.80 8.49
CA LEU A 88 2.68 20.36 8.49
C LEU A 88 3.41 19.93 7.21
N LEU A 89 3.03 20.47 6.05
CA LEU A 89 3.75 20.29 4.79
C LEU A 89 5.18 20.83 4.85
N LEU A 90 5.39 21.98 5.50
CA LEU A 90 6.72 22.56 5.69
C LEU A 90 7.58 21.65 6.60
N VAL A 91 7.04 21.21 7.74
CA VAL A 91 7.74 20.27 8.64
C VAL A 91 8.06 18.96 7.93
N LEU A 92 7.11 18.40 7.16
CA LEU A 92 7.31 17.20 6.36
C LEU A 92 8.41 17.40 5.31
N SER A 93 8.40 18.51 4.58
CA SER A 93 9.40 18.84 3.56
C SER A 93 10.80 18.97 4.18
N ILE A 94 10.92 19.67 5.32
CA ILE A 94 12.18 19.78 6.06
C ILE A 94 12.64 18.39 6.52
N PHE A 95 11.75 17.61 7.11
CA PHE A 95 12.08 16.27 7.61
C PHE A 95 12.60 15.36 6.50
N ILE A 96 11.91 15.30 5.36
CA ILE A 96 12.34 14.52 4.18
C ILE A 96 13.68 15.04 3.65
N THR A 97 13.86 16.36 3.56
CA THR A 97 15.10 16.96 3.05
C THR A 97 16.29 16.65 3.96
N VAL A 98 16.12 16.79 5.27
CA VAL A 98 17.16 16.47 6.26
C VAL A 98 17.49 14.98 6.24
N ALA A 99 16.47 14.11 6.17
CA ALA A 99 16.68 12.68 6.05
C ALA A 99 17.43 12.31 4.76
N TYR A 100 17.07 12.92 3.63
CA TYR A 100 17.78 12.75 2.38
C TYR A 100 19.25 13.18 2.48
N MET A 101 19.54 14.33 3.08
CA MET A 101 20.91 14.78 3.32
C MET A 101 21.69 13.84 4.25
N MET A 102 21.06 13.35 5.33
CA MET A 102 21.66 12.36 6.24
C MET A 102 21.96 11.04 5.54
N THR A 103 21.12 10.64 4.58
CA THR A 103 21.30 9.40 3.81
C THR A 103 22.62 9.39 3.06
N TRP A 104 23.01 10.51 2.48
CA TRP A 104 24.24 10.57 1.69
C TRP A 104 25.51 10.72 2.57
N SER A 105 25.40 11.40 3.71
CA SER A 105 26.56 11.73 4.55
C SER A 105 26.77 10.79 5.74
N PHE A 106 25.71 10.55 6.51
CA PHE A 106 25.79 9.92 7.83
C PHE A 106 25.60 8.40 7.77
N ILE A 107 24.58 7.91 7.05
CA ILE A 107 24.18 6.49 7.11
C ILE A 107 25.26 5.54 6.60
N PRO A 108 25.91 5.76 5.44
CA PRO A 108 26.92 4.83 4.94
C PRO A 108 28.10 4.74 5.90
N ARG A 109 28.47 5.86 6.55
CA ARG A 109 29.52 5.91 7.57
C ARG A 109 29.10 5.18 8.84
N PHE A 110 27.87 5.42 9.31
CA PHE A 110 27.32 4.76 10.49
C PHE A 110 27.23 3.24 10.30
N LEU A 111 26.63 2.77 9.20
CA LEU A 111 26.51 1.35 8.90
C LEU A 111 27.88 0.69 8.72
N LYS A 112 28.81 1.33 8.01
CA LYS A 112 30.18 0.82 7.86
C LYS A 112 30.90 0.71 9.20
N LEU A 113 30.77 1.71 10.07
CA LEU A 113 31.36 1.70 11.40
C LEU A 113 30.73 0.60 12.27
N MET A 114 29.42 0.42 12.22
CA MET A 114 28.74 -0.68 12.92
C MET A 114 29.24 -2.04 12.42
N ILE A 115 29.35 -2.26 11.10
CA ILE A 115 29.89 -3.51 10.54
C ILE A 115 31.33 -3.76 11.02
N GLN A 116 32.18 -2.72 11.02
CA GLN A 116 33.56 -2.82 11.50
C GLN A 116 33.66 -3.19 12.99
N LEU A 117 32.77 -2.62 13.83
CA LEU A 117 32.70 -2.96 15.26
C LEU A 117 32.05 -4.33 15.51
N SER A 118 31.20 -4.78 14.60
CA SER A 118 30.44 -6.03 14.68
C SER A 118 31.27 -7.27 14.29
N SER A 119 32.59 -7.15 14.16
CA SER A 119 33.50 -8.15 13.58
C SER A 119 33.53 -9.53 14.28
N GLN A 120 32.75 -9.75 15.34
CA GLN A 120 32.56 -11.07 15.98
C GLN A 120 31.09 -11.52 16.15
N THR A 121 30.09 -10.63 16.18
CA THR A 121 28.67 -11.02 16.32
C THR A 121 27.77 -10.08 15.53
N ASN A 122 26.82 -10.63 14.74
CA ASN A 122 25.86 -9.85 13.95
C ASN A 122 24.81 -9.10 14.81
N GLU A 123 24.74 -9.41 16.10
CA GLU A 123 23.75 -8.90 17.05
C GLU A 123 23.86 -7.38 17.24
N LEU A 124 25.09 -6.84 17.30
CA LEU A 124 25.32 -5.41 17.50
C LEU A 124 24.81 -4.61 16.29
N TYR A 125 25.09 -5.10 15.07
CA TYR A 125 24.60 -4.49 13.84
C TYR A 125 23.07 -4.51 13.77
N GLN A 126 22.45 -5.65 14.11
CA GLN A 126 21.00 -5.80 14.15
C GLN A 126 20.37 -4.81 15.13
N LEU A 127 20.92 -4.70 16.34
CA LEU A 127 20.45 -3.76 17.36
C LEU A 127 20.60 -2.31 16.90
N ALA A 128 21.73 -1.96 16.26
CA ALA A 128 21.97 -0.63 15.72
C ALA A 128 20.98 -0.25 14.61
N ALA A 129 20.67 -1.19 13.70
CA ALA A 129 19.69 -0.97 12.64
C ALA A 129 18.28 -0.73 13.20
N VAL A 130 17.86 -1.53 14.19
CA VAL A 130 16.57 -1.36 14.87
C VAL A 130 16.55 -0.05 15.66
N ALA A 131 17.61 0.26 16.41
CA ALA A 131 17.71 1.51 17.16
C ALA A 131 17.64 2.74 16.25
N PHE A 132 18.30 2.71 15.09
CA PHE A 132 18.22 3.76 14.08
C PHE A 132 16.77 3.95 13.57
N CYS A 133 16.08 2.85 13.27
CA CYS A 133 14.67 2.89 12.87
C CYS A 133 13.78 3.52 13.96
N LEU A 134 13.96 3.12 15.22
CA LEU A 134 13.21 3.66 16.35
C LEU A 134 13.55 5.14 16.62
N LEU A 135 14.81 5.55 16.47
CA LEU A 135 15.23 6.95 16.60
C LEU A 135 14.56 7.84 15.55
N LEU A 136 14.50 7.40 14.30
CA LEU A 136 13.83 8.15 13.24
C LEU A 136 12.31 8.18 13.42
N ALA A 137 11.71 7.06 13.84
CA ALA A 137 10.30 7.02 14.21
C ALA A 137 9.99 8.03 15.33
N TRP A 138 10.79 8.03 16.40
CA TRP A 138 10.64 8.95 17.52
C TRP A 138 10.83 10.42 17.11
N CYS A 139 11.84 10.73 16.30
CA CYS A 139 12.05 12.07 15.77
C CYS A 139 10.85 12.56 14.94
N SER A 140 10.31 11.70 14.08
CA SER A 140 9.12 12.01 13.27
C SER A 140 7.88 12.29 14.14
N ASP A 141 7.65 11.48 15.18
CA ASP A 141 6.52 11.70 16.10
C ASP A 141 6.70 12.95 16.96
N TYR A 142 7.93 13.25 17.40
CA TYR A 142 8.26 14.48 18.11
C TYR A 142 7.98 15.75 17.27
N LEU A 143 8.19 15.66 15.94
CA LEU A 143 7.85 16.72 14.99
C LEU A 143 6.34 16.81 14.69
N GLY A 144 5.51 15.93 15.25
CA GLY A 144 4.07 15.91 15.07
C GLY A 144 3.60 15.27 13.76
N LEU A 145 4.46 14.49 13.10
CA LEU A 145 4.11 13.72 11.89
C LEU A 145 3.48 12.38 12.31
N SER A 146 4.25 11.29 12.21
CA SER A 146 3.83 9.97 12.65
C SER A 146 5.01 9.03 12.84
N LEU A 147 4.88 8.06 13.74
CA LEU A 147 5.89 7.02 13.96
C LEU A 147 6.12 6.19 12.69
N GLU A 148 5.05 5.91 11.95
CA GLU A 148 5.05 5.12 10.72
C GLU A 148 5.81 5.79 9.58
N LEU A 149 5.67 7.11 9.43
CA LEU A 149 6.43 7.87 8.44
C LEU A 149 7.93 7.81 8.75
N GLY A 150 8.31 7.97 10.02
CA GLY A 150 9.71 7.94 10.44
C GLY A 150 10.36 6.57 10.26
N SER A 151 9.64 5.49 10.60
CA SER A 151 10.12 4.12 10.39
C SER A 151 10.18 3.74 8.90
N PHE A 152 9.20 4.19 8.09
CA PHE A 152 9.24 4.03 6.65
C PHE A 152 10.45 4.75 6.03
N LEU A 153 10.69 6.00 6.42
CA LEU A 153 11.82 6.78 5.94
C LEU A 153 13.15 6.14 6.35
N ALA A 154 13.28 5.64 7.57
CA ALA A 154 14.46 4.89 8.00
C ALA A 154 14.79 3.72 7.06
N GLY A 155 13.77 2.94 6.68
CA GLY A 155 13.92 1.85 5.72
C GLY A 155 14.36 2.34 4.35
N VAL A 156 13.74 3.41 3.82
CA VAL A 156 14.14 4.02 2.54
C VAL A 156 15.59 4.49 2.58
N MET A 157 16.01 5.16 3.65
CA MET A 157 17.38 5.66 3.78
C MET A 157 18.42 4.53 3.84
N ILE A 158 18.09 3.40 4.47
CA ILE A 158 18.96 2.20 4.46
C ILE A 158 18.97 1.56 3.06
N SER A 159 17.82 1.49 2.39
CA SER A 159 17.67 0.82 1.08
C SER A 159 18.51 1.45 -0.04
N THR A 160 18.88 2.73 0.10
CA THR A 160 19.74 3.44 -0.85
C THR A 160 21.24 3.23 -0.63
N THR A 161 21.62 2.47 0.40
CA THR A 161 23.03 2.17 0.70
C THR A 161 23.44 0.79 0.18
N ASP A 162 24.75 0.59 -0.04
CA ASP A 162 25.29 -0.72 -0.46
C ASP A 162 25.05 -1.85 0.56
N PHE A 163 24.71 -1.51 1.80
CA PHE A 163 24.45 -2.45 2.89
C PHE A 163 22.97 -2.85 3.02
N ALA A 164 22.09 -2.43 2.10
CA ALA A 164 20.65 -2.67 2.17
C ALA A 164 20.31 -4.16 2.32
N HIS A 165 20.88 -5.03 1.47
CA HIS A 165 20.62 -6.47 1.49
C HIS A 165 21.05 -7.11 2.81
N HIS A 166 22.28 -6.82 3.26
CA HIS A 166 22.77 -7.33 4.54
C HIS A 166 21.89 -6.86 5.70
N THR A 167 21.45 -5.60 5.69
CA THR A 167 20.55 -5.09 6.74
C THR A 167 19.19 -5.80 6.74
N LEU A 168 18.65 -6.06 5.56
CA LEU A 168 17.38 -6.75 5.41
C LEU A 168 17.46 -8.18 5.97
N GLU A 169 18.53 -8.92 5.67
CA GLU A 169 18.76 -10.27 6.20
C GLU A 169 18.83 -10.28 7.74
N GLN A 170 19.53 -9.31 8.33
CA GLN A 170 19.65 -9.24 9.79
C GLN A 170 18.35 -8.83 10.49
N VAL A 171 17.55 -7.95 9.88
CA VAL A 171 16.30 -7.45 10.49
C VAL A 171 15.10 -8.35 10.17
N GLU A 172 15.21 -9.27 9.21
CA GLU A 172 14.11 -10.12 8.73
C GLU A 172 13.40 -10.89 9.86
N ALA A 173 14.15 -11.55 10.75
CA ALA A 173 13.56 -12.31 11.85
C ALA A 173 12.75 -11.42 12.81
N ILE A 174 13.29 -10.25 13.14
CA ILE A 174 12.63 -9.25 14.00
C ILE A 174 11.37 -8.72 13.31
N ARG A 175 11.48 -8.34 12.03
CA ARG A 175 10.35 -7.87 11.22
C ARG A 175 9.22 -8.90 11.21
N ASN A 176 9.55 -10.17 10.97
CA ASN A 176 8.56 -11.24 10.89
C ASN A 176 7.88 -11.49 12.25
N LEU A 177 8.64 -11.42 13.36
CA LEU A 177 8.08 -11.52 14.72
C LEU A 177 7.11 -10.37 15.02
N PHE A 178 7.52 -9.12 14.78
CA PHE A 178 6.66 -7.96 15.03
C PHE A 178 5.45 -7.92 14.10
N ALA A 179 5.59 -8.35 12.84
CA ALA A 179 4.46 -8.49 11.92
C ALA A 179 3.45 -9.53 12.44
N ALA A 180 3.91 -10.67 12.95
CA ALA A 180 3.04 -11.68 13.55
C ALA A 180 2.32 -11.15 14.80
N LEU A 181 3.04 -10.46 15.69
CA LEU A 181 2.46 -9.82 16.89
C LEU A 181 1.44 -8.75 16.53
N PHE A 182 1.73 -7.92 15.53
CA PHE A 182 0.82 -6.90 15.01
C PHE A 182 -0.48 -7.54 14.49
N LEU A 183 -0.37 -8.57 13.66
CA LEU A 183 -1.53 -9.25 13.09
C LEU A 183 -2.36 -9.96 14.16
N ALA A 184 -1.70 -10.61 15.13
CA ALA A 184 -2.36 -11.22 16.28
C ALA A 184 -3.10 -10.18 17.13
N SER A 185 -2.49 -9.01 17.36
CA SER A 185 -3.10 -7.91 18.11
C SER A 185 -4.34 -7.37 17.42
N ILE A 186 -4.31 -7.20 16.09
CA ILE A 186 -5.49 -6.83 15.31
C ILE A 186 -6.57 -7.90 15.44
N GLY A 187 -6.21 -9.17 15.36
CA GLY A 187 -7.13 -10.29 15.56
C GLY A 187 -7.87 -10.20 16.89
N MET A 188 -7.17 -9.82 17.97
CA MET A 188 -7.78 -9.62 19.29
C MET A 188 -8.70 -8.40 19.38
N LEU A 189 -8.46 -7.36 18.56
CA LEU A 189 -9.32 -6.17 18.50
C LEU A 189 -10.65 -6.44 17.76
N ILE A 190 -10.72 -7.50 16.96
CA ILE A 190 -11.94 -7.86 16.21
C ILE A 190 -12.97 -8.47 17.17
N HIS A 191 -14.06 -7.73 17.38
CA HIS A 191 -15.21 -8.24 18.13
C HIS A 191 -15.99 -9.27 17.30
N PHE A 192 -15.82 -10.57 17.60
CA PHE A 192 -16.51 -11.65 16.89
C PHE A 192 -18.03 -11.49 16.87
N LYS A 193 -18.63 -11.02 17.97
CA LYS A 193 -20.08 -10.75 18.06
C LYS A 193 -20.54 -9.66 17.09
N PHE A 194 -19.74 -8.62 16.90
CA PHE A 194 -20.03 -7.59 15.91
C PHE A 194 -19.95 -8.14 14.49
N LEU A 195 -18.90 -8.94 14.21
CA LEU A 195 -18.70 -9.56 12.91
C LEU A 195 -19.87 -10.49 12.52
N TRP A 196 -20.37 -11.27 13.48
CA TRP A 196 -21.50 -12.18 13.27
C TRP A 196 -22.81 -11.42 13.04
N ASN A 197 -23.06 -10.38 13.82
CA ASN A 197 -24.29 -9.59 13.73
C ASN A 197 -24.37 -8.75 12.44
N HIS A 198 -23.23 -8.44 11.82
CA HIS A 198 -23.14 -7.58 10.63
C HIS A 198 -22.44 -8.28 9.47
N VAL A 199 -22.48 -9.61 9.42
CA VAL A 199 -21.80 -10.41 8.40
C VAL A 199 -22.31 -10.08 7.00
N ASP A 200 -23.59 -9.77 6.87
CA ASP A 200 -24.28 -9.34 5.66
C ASP A 200 -23.68 -8.03 5.12
N ILE A 201 -23.57 -7.02 5.98
CA ILE A 201 -23.02 -5.70 5.63
C ILE A 201 -21.53 -5.82 5.30
N LEU A 202 -20.79 -6.61 6.08
CA LEU A 202 -19.35 -6.81 5.89
C LEU A 202 -19.06 -7.54 4.58
N LEU A 203 -19.80 -8.59 4.26
CA LEU A 203 -19.65 -9.33 3.01
C LEU A 203 -20.01 -8.45 1.81
N ALA A 204 -21.11 -7.70 1.91
CA ALA A 204 -21.49 -6.71 0.89
C ALA A 204 -20.40 -5.65 0.70
N ALA A 205 -19.81 -5.14 1.79
CA ALA A 205 -18.72 -4.18 1.74
C ALA A 205 -17.46 -4.75 1.06
N VAL A 206 -17.07 -5.99 1.38
CA VAL A 206 -15.90 -6.64 0.74
C VAL A 206 -16.16 -6.81 -0.76
N ILE A 207 -17.32 -7.33 -1.15
CA ILE A 207 -17.69 -7.51 -2.56
C ILE A 207 -17.70 -6.17 -3.29
N LEU A 208 -18.29 -5.14 -2.69
CA LEU A 208 -18.33 -3.78 -3.24
C LEU A 208 -16.92 -3.24 -3.46
N VAL A 209 -16.04 -3.36 -2.46
CA VAL A 209 -14.65 -2.90 -2.57
C VAL A 209 -13.93 -3.62 -3.70
N ILE A 210 -14.04 -4.95 -3.78
CA ILE A 210 -13.39 -5.73 -4.83
C ILE A 210 -13.88 -5.30 -6.22
N ILE A 211 -15.20 -5.17 -6.41
CA ILE A 211 -15.80 -4.80 -7.69
C ILE A 211 -15.40 -3.38 -8.08
N VAL A 212 -15.62 -2.40 -7.19
CA VAL A 212 -15.35 -0.99 -7.49
C VAL A 212 -13.86 -0.78 -7.75
N LYS A 213 -12.99 -1.33 -6.89
CA LYS A 213 -11.54 -1.18 -7.04
C LYS A 213 -11.04 -1.84 -8.32
N SER A 214 -11.52 -3.05 -8.64
CA SER A 214 -11.16 -3.73 -9.89
C SER A 214 -11.60 -2.94 -11.12
N ILE A 215 -12.82 -2.39 -11.13
CA ILE A 215 -13.33 -1.55 -12.24
C ILE A 215 -12.48 -0.30 -12.40
N VAL A 216 -12.23 0.43 -11.30
CA VAL A 216 -11.45 1.67 -11.34
C VAL A 216 -10.03 1.41 -11.84
N ILE A 217 -9.35 0.40 -11.29
CA ILE A 217 -7.99 0.07 -11.70
C ILE A 217 -7.96 -0.41 -13.15
N THR A 218 -8.90 -1.27 -13.56
CA THR A 218 -9.00 -1.72 -14.96
C THR A 218 -9.20 -0.54 -15.92
N ALA A 219 -10.07 0.41 -15.56
CA ALA A 219 -10.29 1.61 -16.37
C ALA A 219 -9.02 2.46 -16.49
N VAL A 220 -8.31 2.67 -15.37
CA VAL A 220 -7.05 3.43 -15.34
C VAL A 220 -5.97 2.76 -16.19
N ILE A 221 -5.73 1.46 -16.00
CA ILE A 221 -4.72 0.71 -16.76
C ILE A 221 -5.07 0.68 -18.26
N LYS A 222 -6.36 0.54 -18.60
CA LYS A 222 -6.80 0.64 -20.00
C LYS A 222 -6.57 2.04 -20.59
N SER A 223 -6.77 3.12 -19.81
CA SER A 223 -6.50 4.48 -20.29
C SER A 223 -5.01 4.74 -20.56
N PHE A 224 -4.10 3.97 -19.95
CA PHE A 224 -2.67 4.00 -20.26
C PHE A 224 -2.29 3.19 -21.51
N GLY A 225 -3.27 2.66 -22.26
CA GLY A 225 -3.03 1.97 -23.53
C GLY A 225 -2.72 0.48 -23.41
N TYR A 226 -2.86 -0.11 -22.23
CA TYR A 226 -2.66 -1.55 -22.04
C TYR A 226 -3.87 -2.36 -22.53
N SER A 227 -3.62 -3.62 -22.92
CA SER A 227 -4.68 -4.54 -23.34
C SER A 227 -5.75 -4.71 -22.25
N ILE A 228 -7.01 -4.88 -22.65
CA ILE A 228 -8.11 -5.08 -21.71
C ILE A 228 -7.90 -6.32 -20.81
N ARG A 229 -7.23 -7.37 -21.33
CA ARG A 229 -6.84 -8.56 -20.56
C ARG A 229 -5.85 -8.21 -19.45
N THR A 230 -4.79 -7.48 -19.79
CA THR A 230 -3.80 -6.99 -18.81
C THR A 230 -4.47 -6.12 -17.78
N ALA A 231 -5.27 -5.13 -18.21
CA ALA A 231 -5.94 -4.20 -17.32
C ALA A 231 -6.86 -4.91 -16.32
N PHE A 232 -7.62 -5.92 -16.77
CA PHE A 232 -8.50 -6.70 -15.92
C PHE A 232 -7.74 -7.57 -14.91
N ILE A 233 -6.65 -8.23 -15.34
CA ILE A 233 -5.81 -9.04 -14.45
C ILE A 233 -5.19 -8.16 -13.35
N VAL A 234 -4.66 -6.99 -13.73
CA VAL A 234 -4.10 -6.02 -12.77
C VAL A 234 -5.18 -5.52 -11.82
N GLY A 235 -6.36 -5.15 -12.34
CA GLY A 235 -7.49 -4.68 -11.54
C GLY A 235 -7.93 -5.68 -10.49
N LEU A 236 -8.06 -6.95 -10.88
CA LEU A 236 -8.45 -8.01 -9.95
C LEU A 236 -7.35 -8.38 -8.96
N SER A 237 -6.08 -8.31 -9.38
CA SER A 237 -4.91 -8.61 -8.55
C SER A 237 -4.67 -7.54 -7.48
N LEU A 238 -5.14 -6.30 -7.68
CA LEU A 238 -5.04 -5.20 -6.73
C LEU A 238 -6.33 -4.95 -5.94
N ALA A 239 -7.36 -5.77 -6.12
CA ALA A 239 -8.71 -5.50 -5.59
C ALA A 239 -8.83 -5.60 -4.07
N GLN A 240 -7.95 -6.37 -3.40
CA GLN A 240 -7.96 -6.51 -1.94
C GLN A 240 -7.41 -5.29 -1.21
N ILE A 241 -7.77 -5.18 0.07
CA ILE A 241 -7.24 -4.18 1.00
C ILE A 241 -5.93 -4.71 1.62
N GLY A 242 -4.92 -3.84 1.71
CA GLY A 242 -3.61 -4.19 2.27
C GLY A 242 -3.53 -4.21 3.80
N GLU A 243 -2.50 -4.87 4.33
CA GLU A 243 -2.19 -4.94 5.77
C GLU A 243 -1.90 -3.57 6.41
N PHE A 244 -1.29 -2.66 5.65
CA PHE A 244 -1.03 -1.28 6.09
C PHE A 244 -2.31 -0.49 6.35
N ALA A 245 -3.44 -0.92 5.79
CA ALA A 245 -4.73 -0.32 6.05
C ALA A 245 -5.09 -0.40 7.55
N PHE A 246 -4.73 -1.48 8.25
CA PHE A 246 -4.96 -1.58 9.69
C PHE A 246 -4.23 -0.50 10.49
N VAL A 247 -2.99 -0.22 10.13
CA VAL A 247 -2.18 0.81 10.79
C VAL A 247 -2.78 2.20 10.52
N LEU A 248 -3.14 2.48 9.26
CA LEU A 248 -3.82 3.72 8.85
C LEU A 248 -5.14 3.93 9.60
N LEU A 249 -5.93 2.87 9.75
CA LEU A 249 -7.22 2.90 10.43
C LEU A 249 -7.08 3.18 11.92
N SER A 250 -6.13 2.54 12.59
CA SER A 250 -5.80 2.79 13.99
C SER A 250 -5.40 4.25 14.22
N ARG A 251 -4.50 4.78 13.39
CA ARG A 251 -4.06 6.18 13.46
C ARG A 251 -5.22 7.15 13.22
N ALA A 252 -6.07 6.89 12.24
CA ALA A 252 -7.23 7.74 11.96
C ALA A 252 -8.25 7.74 13.11
N SER A 253 -8.44 6.60 13.78
CA SER A 253 -9.26 6.52 14.99
C SER A 253 -8.68 7.35 16.14
N HIS A 254 -7.35 7.34 16.33
CA HIS A 254 -6.68 8.13 17.35
C HIS A 254 -6.84 9.65 17.12
N HIS A 255 -6.92 10.08 15.86
CA HIS A 255 -7.19 11.48 15.49
C HIS A 255 -8.69 11.83 15.41
N HIS A 256 -9.57 10.95 15.90
CA HIS A 256 -11.04 11.10 15.86
C HIS A 256 -11.62 11.39 14.47
N LEU A 257 -10.90 10.96 13.41
CA LEU A 257 -11.33 11.16 12.02
C LEU A 257 -12.51 10.24 11.66
N ILE A 258 -12.63 9.11 12.36
CA ILE A 258 -13.61 8.06 12.09
C ILE A 258 -14.31 7.68 13.40
N GLY A 259 -15.64 7.52 13.35
CA GLY A 259 -16.41 7.05 14.49
C GLY A 259 -16.21 5.56 14.79
N GLY A 260 -16.43 5.14 16.04
CA GLY A 260 -16.16 3.77 16.49
C GLY A 260 -16.88 2.67 15.69
N LYS A 261 -18.12 2.93 15.23
CA LYS A 261 -18.86 1.98 14.38
C LYS A 261 -18.20 1.79 13.01
N MET A 262 -17.76 2.89 12.39
CA MET A 262 -17.09 2.86 11.09
C MET A 262 -15.69 2.24 11.21
N TYR A 263 -14.99 2.49 12.32
CA TYR A 263 -13.73 1.81 12.66
C TYR A 263 -13.91 0.28 12.67
N LEU A 264 -14.89 -0.24 13.42
CA LEU A 264 -15.16 -1.68 13.48
C LEU A 264 -15.55 -2.27 12.11
N LEU A 265 -16.33 -1.53 11.31
CA LEU A 265 -16.75 -1.97 9.98
C LEU A 265 -15.55 -2.05 9.02
N LEU A 266 -14.74 -1.00 8.93
CA LEU A 266 -13.53 -0.98 8.08
C LEU A 266 -12.49 -2.02 8.52
N LEU A 267 -12.34 -2.22 9.84
CA LEU A 267 -11.47 -3.24 10.42
C LEU A 267 -11.91 -4.64 9.98
N GLY A 268 -13.22 -4.94 10.13
CA GLY A 268 -13.80 -6.21 9.72
C GLY A 268 -13.73 -6.45 8.21
N THR A 269 -14.02 -5.42 7.40
CA THR A 269 -13.91 -5.49 5.94
C THR A 269 -12.48 -5.78 5.49
N THR A 270 -11.48 -5.15 6.13
CA THR A 270 -10.05 -5.40 5.81
C THR A 270 -9.63 -6.81 6.17
N ALA A 271 -10.00 -7.28 7.37
CA ALA A 271 -9.70 -8.64 7.80
C ALA A 271 -10.33 -9.69 6.86
N LEU A 272 -11.62 -9.53 6.54
CA LEU A 272 -12.31 -10.40 5.59
C LEU A 272 -11.71 -10.31 4.18
N SER A 273 -11.29 -9.12 3.73
CA SER A 273 -10.62 -8.94 2.44
C SER A 273 -9.30 -9.71 2.38
N LEU A 274 -8.47 -9.66 3.41
CA LEU A 274 -7.20 -10.42 3.45
C LEU A 274 -7.43 -11.93 3.46
N VAL A 275 -8.41 -12.41 4.23
CA VAL A 275 -8.79 -13.83 4.28
C VAL A 275 -9.34 -14.31 2.91
N THR A 276 -10.09 -13.47 2.21
CA THR A 276 -10.68 -13.80 0.89
C THR A 276 -9.71 -13.64 -0.27
N THR A 277 -8.62 -12.88 -0.10
CA THR A 277 -7.60 -12.63 -1.14
C THR A 277 -7.07 -13.90 -1.83
N PRO A 278 -6.61 -14.96 -1.12
CA PRO A 278 -6.13 -16.18 -1.78
C PRO A 278 -7.21 -16.87 -2.64
N LEU A 279 -8.49 -16.73 -2.27
CA LEU A 279 -9.60 -17.25 -3.08
C LEU A 279 -9.77 -16.43 -4.37
N ILE A 280 -9.65 -15.11 -4.29
CA ILE A 280 -9.69 -14.22 -5.47
C ILE A 280 -8.58 -14.62 -6.45
N PHE A 281 -7.35 -14.83 -5.98
CA PHE A 281 -6.22 -15.25 -6.82
C PHE A 281 -6.42 -16.59 -7.53
N LYS A 282 -7.11 -17.54 -6.88
CA LYS A 282 -7.55 -18.81 -7.50
C LYS A 282 -8.64 -18.61 -8.54
N LEU A 283 -9.51 -17.61 -8.37
CA LEU A 283 -10.60 -17.28 -9.29
C LEU A 283 -10.14 -16.52 -10.53
N ILE A 284 -9.04 -15.74 -10.48
CA ILE A 284 -8.50 -14.99 -11.64
C ILE A 284 -8.42 -15.83 -12.93
N PRO A 285 -7.77 -17.02 -12.95
CA PRO A 285 -7.69 -17.82 -14.19
C PRO A 285 -9.08 -18.26 -14.69
N VAL A 286 -9.99 -18.63 -13.79
CA VAL A 286 -11.36 -19.06 -14.14
C VAL A 286 -12.14 -17.90 -14.76
N VAL A 287 -12.08 -16.71 -14.14
CA VAL A 287 -12.79 -15.52 -14.62
C VAL A 287 -12.21 -15.02 -15.94
N THR A 288 -10.89 -15.06 -16.11
CA THR A 288 -10.27 -14.69 -17.38
C THR A 288 -10.62 -15.66 -18.50
N GLN A 289 -10.64 -16.97 -18.23
CA GLN A 289 -11.08 -17.98 -19.20
C GLN A 289 -12.56 -17.83 -19.56
N LEU A 290 -13.42 -17.55 -18.58
CA LEU A 290 -14.84 -17.25 -18.81
C LEU A 290 -15.01 -15.98 -19.66
N GLY A 291 -14.22 -14.94 -19.40
CA GLY A 291 -14.22 -13.71 -20.20
C GLY A 291 -13.76 -13.92 -21.63
N ILE A 292 -12.79 -14.82 -21.88
CA ILE A 292 -12.40 -15.22 -23.24
C ILE A 292 -13.56 -15.95 -23.94
N LEU A 293 -14.24 -16.85 -23.22
CA LEU A 293 -15.38 -17.61 -23.75
C LEU A 293 -16.60 -16.72 -24.05
N MET A 294 -16.81 -15.68 -23.23
CA MET A 294 -17.83 -14.64 -23.44
C MET A 294 -17.40 -13.54 -24.44
N ARG A 295 -16.25 -13.70 -25.13
CA ARG A 295 -15.66 -12.73 -26.08
C ARG A 295 -15.40 -11.33 -25.50
N TRP A 296 -15.24 -11.20 -24.19
CA TRP A 296 -14.80 -9.95 -23.56
C TRP A 296 -13.32 -9.65 -23.84
N PHE A 297 -12.55 -10.67 -24.19
CA PHE A 297 -11.13 -10.59 -24.55
C PHE A 297 -10.91 -11.21 -25.94
N PRO A 298 -9.99 -10.66 -26.76
CA PRO A 298 -9.49 -11.36 -27.95
C PRO A 298 -8.86 -12.70 -27.54
N SER A 299 -9.09 -13.77 -28.31
CA SER A 299 -8.44 -15.06 -28.08
C SER A 299 -6.92 -14.93 -28.21
N GLU A 300 -6.15 -15.81 -27.55
CA GLU A 300 -4.67 -15.81 -27.55
C GLU A 300 -4.04 -15.80 -28.95
N SER A 301 -4.77 -16.30 -29.95
CA SER A 301 -4.40 -16.26 -31.37
C SER A 301 -4.44 -14.85 -32.00
N GLY A 302 -5.19 -13.91 -31.44
CA GLY A 302 -5.29 -12.53 -31.95
C GLY A 302 -4.15 -11.63 -31.49
N VAL A 303 -3.74 -11.75 -30.23
CA VAL A 303 -2.70 -10.88 -29.62
C VAL A 303 -1.31 -11.19 -30.19
N GLN A 304 -0.97 -12.47 -30.42
CA GLN A 304 0.27 -12.85 -31.09
C GLN A 304 0.33 -12.40 -32.57
N ASN A 305 -0.83 -12.31 -33.24
CA ASN A 305 -0.90 -11.80 -34.61
C ASN A 305 -0.84 -10.27 -34.65
N GLU A 306 -1.42 -9.56 -33.67
CA GLU A 306 -1.27 -8.10 -33.53
C GLU A 306 0.18 -7.71 -33.19
N GLU A 307 0.84 -8.37 -32.23
CA GLU A 307 2.25 -8.09 -31.91
C GLU A 307 3.17 -8.38 -33.12
N LYS A 308 2.93 -9.47 -33.86
CA LYS A 308 3.67 -9.76 -35.10
C LYS A 308 3.38 -8.74 -36.20
N ALA A 309 2.13 -8.33 -36.39
CA ALA A 309 1.76 -7.34 -37.40
C ALA A 309 2.37 -5.96 -37.09
N THR A 310 2.36 -5.56 -35.82
CA THR A 310 2.93 -4.28 -35.37
C THR A 310 4.45 -4.28 -35.54
N MET A 311 5.13 -5.39 -35.24
CA MET A 311 6.58 -5.53 -35.47
C MET A 311 6.95 -5.53 -36.95
N LEU A 312 6.12 -6.14 -37.82
CA LEU A 312 6.30 -6.11 -39.28
C LEU A 312 6.07 -4.72 -39.88
N ASP A 313 5.09 -3.97 -39.39
CA ASP A 313 4.84 -2.58 -39.81
C ASP A 313 5.95 -1.63 -39.37
N VAL A 314 6.51 -1.82 -38.17
CA VAL A 314 7.68 -1.05 -37.71
C VAL A 314 8.91 -1.38 -38.57
N TYR A 315 9.14 -2.65 -38.87
CA TYR A 315 10.24 -3.08 -39.74
C TYR A 315 10.12 -2.52 -41.17
N ASN A 316 8.91 -2.56 -41.76
CA ASN A 316 8.66 -2.02 -43.10
C ASN A 316 8.72 -0.49 -43.19
N ARG A 317 8.54 0.24 -42.08
CA ARG A 317 8.73 1.70 -42.03
C ARG A 317 10.20 2.11 -41.87
N THR A 318 11.08 1.17 -41.50
CA THR A 318 12.52 1.40 -41.32
C THR A 318 13.36 1.00 -42.53
N LEU A 319 12.75 0.48 -43.59
CA LEU A 319 13.34 0.26 -44.93
C LEU A 319 12.85 1.34 -45.89
#